data_AF-A0A067P6D6-F1
#
_entry.id   AF-A0A067P6D6-F1
#
_cell.length_a   1.000
_cell.length_b   1.000
_cell.length_c   1.000
_cell.angle_alpha   90.00
_cell.angle_beta   90.00
_cell.angle_gamma   90.00
#
_symmetry.space_group_name_H-M   'P 1'
#
loop_
_entity.id
_entity.type
_entity.pdbx_description
1 polymer ?
#
loop_
_entity_poly.entity_id
_entity_poly.type
_entity_poly.pdbx_seq_one_letter_code
_entity_poly.pdbx_strand_id
1 'polypeptide(L)'
;MYWIRVNGKDVHKSLATNYILNTEDAWKSTDRTACVTGLSKIQTYSQHPSLPSIETDSILGDQFFLSQHVVMYIRVSNEVVLRIVQVTGIIDGSHEDLPSIPRSAFTSSNVDVTLRGQVLILNETEGVKWLWTRTFESFPGTKPVKGKNIAPSINITKKSTLIEFPICIATPIQRDLVPDPTLGDMTFVFCTGDLEALTEGNSVFINQQGTDLIQARPKEGHQHCYLCSKEALVNKMRDHVGRHLLGQAIGIGEKLHDTSAAKTTVSGPSTNCPILCILCHNRQPECSATTKDASVHWSYNLPSHITEKHPNSEIPEDFEALYSIGANELIHLHLQKKVAKGKGVVGGTGGEKECKQKRAKSGPSTSEQLDTALKENRQNRVKQKAKVNPVVPKKASKKAHS
;
A
#
# COMPACT_ATOMS: atom_id res chain seq x y z
N MET A 1 -25.35 32.12 14.37
CA MET A 1 -25.96 31.69 15.67
C MET A 1 -25.67 30.20 15.88
N TYR A 2 -24.71 29.83 16.74
CA TYR A 2 -24.13 28.47 16.86
C TYR A 2 -24.61 27.64 18.06
N TRP A 3 -25.37 28.25 18.96
CA TRP A 3 -25.92 27.59 20.15
C TRP A 3 -27.43 27.50 20.01
N ILE A 4 -27.98 26.32 20.28
CA ILE A 4 -29.42 26.08 20.37
C ILE A 4 -29.76 25.74 21.81
N ARG A 5 -30.87 26.27 22.30
CA ARG A 5 -31.30 26.00 23.67
C ARG A 5 -32.14 24.73 23.70
N VAL A 6 -31.60 23.65 24.27
CA VAL A 6 -32.29 22.37 24.45
C VAL A 6 -32.53 22.17 25.95
N ASN A 7 -33.79 22.12 26.37
CA ASN A 7 -34.20 21.97 27.78
C ASN A 7 -33.54 22.99 28.72
N GLY A 8 -33.47 24.25 28.31
CA GLY A 8 -32.90 25.35 29.10
C GLY A 8 -31.36 25.36 29.16
N LYS A 9 -30.67 24.44 28.47
CA LYS A 9 -29.21 24.45 28.34
C LYS A 9 -28.82 24.85 26.93
N ASP A 10 -27.82 25.73 26.81
CA ASP A 10 -27.28 26.12 25.53
C ASP A 10 -26.35 25.00 25.03
N VAL A 11 -26.76 24.36 23.95
CA VAL A 11 -26.08 23.22 23.32
C VAL A 11 -25.53 23.69 21.98
N HIS A 12 -24.26 23.42 21.70
CA HIS A 12 -23.65 23.79 20.43
C HIS A 12 -24.33 23.01 19.29
N LYS A 13 -24.63 23.67 18.17
CA LYS A 13 -25.33 23.08 17.01
C LYS A 13 -24.71 21.76 16.56
N SER A 14 -23.39 21.69 16.45
CA SER A 14 -22.70 20.44 16.07
C SER A 14 -22.90 19.29 17.06
N LEU A 15 -23.03 19.59 18.37
CA LEU A 15 -23.30 18.59 19.40
C LEU A 15 -24.74 18.08 19.29
N ALA A 16 -25.70 18.99 19.06
CA ALA A 16 -27.09 18.63 18.85
C ALA A 16 -27.28 17.81 17.56
N THR A 17 -26.62 18.20 16.47
CA THR A 17 -26.63 17.47 15.19
C THR A 17 -26.06 16.06 15.36
N ASN A 18 -24.95 15.89 16.10
CA ASN A 18 -24.40 14.56 16.37
C ASN A 18 -25.31 13.71 17.26
N TYR A 19 -26.01 14.32 18.23
CA TYR A 19 -26.94 13.59 19.11
C TYR A 19 -28.21 13.14 18.36
N ILE A 20 -28.67 13.94 17.39
CA ILE A 20 -29.85 13.66 16.56
C ILE A 20 -29.52 12.66 15.44
N LEU A 21 -28.31 12.71 14.88
CA LEU A 21 -27.93 11.88 13.71
C LEU A 21 -27.31 10.52 14.06
N ASN A 22 -26.87 10.28 15.30
CA ASN A 22 -26.30 9.00 15.74
C ASN A 22 -27.31 8.15 16.55
N THR A 23 -28.48 7.89 15.97
CA THR A 23 -29.42 6.92 16.52
C THR A 23 -29.21 5.56 15.87
N GLU A 24 -28.56 4.65 16.62
CA GLU A 24 -28.99 3.25 16.85
C GLU A 24 -27.94 2.13 16.78
N ASP A 25 -26.74 2.30 16.22
CA ASP A 25 -25.69 1.26 16.33
C ASP A 25 -24.54 1.72 17.23
N ALA A 26 -24.77 1.61 18.53
CA ALA A 26 -23.79 1.90 19.58
C ALA A 26 -22.55 1.00 19.43
N TRP A 27 -21.44 1.60 19.01
CA TRP A 27 -20.11 1.02 19.17
C TRP A 27 -19.90 0.72 20.67
N LYS A 28 -19.38 -0.47 20.98
CA LYS A 28 -19.19 -0.94 22.36
C LYS A 28 -18.38 0.08 23.17
N SER A 29 -18.76 0.29 24.43
CA SER A 29 -18.18 1.34 25.32
C SER A 29 -16.66 1.26 25.54
N THR A 30 -16.02 0.16 25.15
CA THR A 30 -14.57 -0.01 25.14
C THR A 30 -13.86 0.78 24.03
N ASP A 31 -14.57 1.26 23.00
CA ASP A 31 -14.00 2.01 21.88
C ASP A 31 -14.19 3.53 22.01
N ARG A 32 -14.01 4.02 23.24
CA ARG A 32 -14.20 5.44 23.60
C ARG A 32 -13.23 6.37 22.88
N THR A 33 -12.10 5.85 22.40
CA THR A 33 -11.11 6.61 21.62
C THR A 33 -11.54 6.77 20.17
N ALA A 34 -12.17 5.78 19.54
CA ALA A 34 -12.68 5.91 18.17
C ALA A 34 -13.88 6.87 18.08
N CYS A 35 -14.78 6.86 19.07
CA CYS A 35 -15.91 7.80 19.15
C CYS A 35 -15.51 9.26 19.45
N VAL A 36 -14.24 9.49 19.82
CA VAL A 36 -13.68 10.82 20.07
C VAL A 36 -12.79 11.27 18.91
N THR A 37 -12.63 10.47 17.85
CA THR A 37 -11.83 10.82 16.64
C THR A 37 -12.57 11.75 15.67
N GLY A 38 -13.19 12.79 16.22
CA GLY A 38 -13.42 14.11 15.60
C GLY A 38 -12.98 15.26 16.53
N LEU A 39 -12.47 14.89 17.71
CA LEU A 39 -11.76 15.68 18.68
C LEU A 39 -10.38 15.01 18.81
N SER A 40 -9.47 15.33 17.90
CA SER A 40 -8.10 15.55 18.35
C SER A 40 -8.21 16.35 19.65
N LYS A 41 -7.61 15.90 20.74
CA LYS A 41 -7.44 16.74 21.93
C LYS A 41 -7.11 18.13 21.40
N ILE A 42 -7.95 19.11 21.71
CA ILE A 42 -7.53 20.50 21.74
C ILE A 42 -6.50 20.53 22.86
N GLN A 43 -5.29 20.05 22.55
CA GLN A 43 -4.14 20.01 23.44
C GLN A 43 -3.40 21.32 23.31
N THR A 44 -4.15 22.40 23.18
CA THR A 44 -3.71 23.77 23.34
C THR A 44 -4.94 24.57 23.77
N TYR A 45 -5.18 24.60 25.09
CA TYR A 45 -5.41 25.89 25.72
C TYR A 45 -4.12 26.72 25.55
N SER A 46 -3.75 27.04 24.32
CA SER A 46 -2.93 28.21 24.08
C SER A 46 -3.85 29.39 24.40
N GLN A 47 -3.35 30.37 25.15
CA GLN A 47 -4.17 31.47 25.65
C GLN A 47 -4.73 32.37 24.52
N HIS A 48 -4.41 32.10 23.24
CA HIS A 48 -4.97 32.77 22.07
C HIS A 48 -4.99 31.86 20.83
N PRO A 49 -5.97 30.95 20.66
CA PRO A 49 -6.32 30.55 19.30
C PRO A 49 -7.03 31.75 18.67
N SER A 50 -6.55 32.22 17.52
CA SER A 50 -7.27 33.21 16.72
C SER A 50 -8.71 32.75 16.57
N LEU A 51 -9.67 33.59 16.98
CA LEU A 51 -11.09 33.25 16.85
C LEU A 51 -11.35 32.84 15.38
N PRO A 52 -11.99 31.69 15.13
CA PRO A 52 -12.42 31.35 13.78
C PRO A 52 -13.24 32.53 13.23
N SER A 53 -12.91 32.95 12.00
CA SER A 53 -13.55 34.11 11.36
C SER A 53 -15.06 33.92 11.34
N ILE A 54 -15.78 34.97 11.80
CA ILE A 54 -17.25 35.00 11.86
C ILE A 54 -17.88 34.90 10.46
N GLU A 55 -17.10 35.16 9.40
CA GLU A 55 -17.58 35.18 8.01
C GLU A 55 -17.38 33.85 7.27
N THR A 56 -16.62 32.90 7.83
CA THR A 56 -16.48 31.57 7.22
C THR A 56 -17.64 30.67 7.63
N ASP A 57 -18.80 30.90 7.02
CA ASP A 57 -20.05 30.16 7.24
C ASP A 57 -20.05 28.73 6.65
N SER A 58 -18.90 28.24 6.19
CA SER A 58 -18.74 26.85 5.75
C SER A 58 -18.64 25.94 6.97
N ILE A 59 -19.80 25.60 7.54
CA ILE A 59 -19.94 24.55 8.58
C ILE A 59 -19.35 23.20 8.11
N LEU A 60 -19.13 23.04 6.79
CA LEU A 60 -18.51 21.88 6.17
C LEU A 60 -17.02 22.05 5.82
N GLY A 61 -16.46 23.25 5.95
CA GLY A 61 -15.07 23.60 5.63
C GLY A 61 -14.65 23.30 4.17
N ASP A 62 -13.42 23.68 3.83
CA ASP A 62 -12.73 23.22 2.61
C ASP A 62 -12.23 21.78 2.76
N GLN A 63 -12.86 20.98 3.62
CA GLN A 63 -12.47 19.61 3.93
C GLN A 63 -13.55 18.61 3.52
N PHE A 64 -13.08 17.40 3.26
CA PHE A 64 -13.87 16.22 3.00
C PHE A 64 -13.64 15.23 4.14
N PHE A 65 -14.71 14.67 4.69
CA PHE A 65 -14.72 13.87 5.91
C PHE A 65 -15.20 12.44 5.66
N LEU A 66 -14.92 11.56 6.61
CA LEU A 66 -15.56 10.24 6.68
C LEU A 66 -17.09 10.36 6.70
N SER A 67 -17.77 9.33 6.20
CA SER A 67 -19.22 9.25 6.01
C SER A 67 -19.81 10.22 4.97
N GLN A 68 -18.99 11.07 4.35
CA GLN A 68 -19.40 11.84 3.17
C GLN A 68 -19.48 10.95 1.93
N HIS A 69 -20.15 11.48 0.90
CA HIS A 69 -20.55 10.72 -0.27
C HIS A 69 -19.72 11.17 -1.45
N VAL A 70 -19.31 10.20 -2.25
CA VAL A 70 -18.66 10.44 -3.53
C VAL A 70 -19.42 9.71 -4.63
N VAL A 71 -19.34 10.26 -5.83
CA VAL A 71 -19.75 9.61 -7.06
C VAL A 71 -18.51 9.10 -7.76
N MET A 72 -18.55 7.87 -8.25
CA MET A 72 -17.49 7.29 -9.06
C MET A 72 -18.04 6.29 -10.07
N TYR A 73 -17.28 6.06 -11.14
CA TYR A 73 -17.57 4.98 -12.09
C TYR A 73 -16.94 3.67 -11.61
N ILE A 74 -17.77 2.63 -11.49
CA ILE A 74 -17.35 1.29 -11.10
C ILE A 74 -17.68 0.34 -12.25
N ARG A 75 -16.77 -0.57 -12.56
CA ARG A 75 -17.05 -1.65 -13.49
C ARG A 75 -17.84 -2.75 -12.77
N VAL A 76 -19.05 -3.03 -13.24
CA VAL A 76 -19.85 -4.17 -12.81
C VAL A 76 -20.00 -5.11 -14.01
N SER A 77 -19.42 -6.30 -13.91
CA SER A 77 -19.34 -7.24 -15.03
C SER A 77 -18.63 -6.65 -16.26
N ASN A 78 -19.37 -6.33 -17.33
CA ASN A 78 -18.85 -5.73 -18.57
C ASN A 78 -19.37 -4.32 -18.82
N GLU A 79 -19.99 -3.71 -17.82
CA GLU A 79 -20.56 -2.37 -17.92
C GLU A 79 -19.83 -1.45 -16.94
N VAL A 80 -19.62 -0.20 -17.35
CA VAL A 80 -19.10 0.85 -16.47
C VAL A 80 -20.29 1.62 -15.93
N VAL A 81 -20.59 1.48 -14.65
CA VAL A 81 -21.75 2.12 -14.01
C VAL A 81 -21.36 3.25 -13.05
N LEU A 82 -22.11 4.34 -13.06
CA LEU A 82 -22.02 5.41 -12.07
C LEU A 82 -22.62 4.92 -10.75
N ARG A 83 -21.88 5.06 -9.65
CA ARG A 83 -22.32 4.64 -8.32
C ARG A 83 -22.03 5.72 -7.29
N ILE A 84 -22.94 5.82 -6.32
CA ILE A 84 -22.72 6.62 -5.11
C ILE A 84 -22.11 5.72 -4.05
N VAL A 85 -21.06 6.22 -3.42
CA VAL A 85 -20.29 5.50 -2.41
C VAL A 85 -20.21 6.35 -1.16
N GLN A 86 -20.55 5.75 -0.02
CA GLN A 86 -20.27 6.36 1.28
C GLN A 86 -18.84 6.04 1.66
N VAL A 87 -18.03 7.08 1.91
CA VAL A 87 -16.64 6.91 2.31
C VAL A 87 -16.58 6.46 3.77
N THR A 88 -15.97 5.31 4.01
CA THR A 88 -15.78 4.69 5.33
C THR A 88 -14.34 4.79 5.83
N GLY A 89 -13.38 5.11 4.96
CA GLY A 89 -11.98 5.30 5.30
C GLY A 89 -11.29 6.19 4.27
N ILE A 90 -10.30 6.95 4.70
CA ILE A 90 -9.42 7.75 3.86
C ILE A 90 -8.00 7.32 4.22
N ILE A 91 -7.22 6.87 3.25
CA ILE A 91 -5.91 6.27 3.46
C ILE A 91 -4.90 7.10 2.67
N ASP A 92 -3.84 7.58 3.31
CA ASP A 92 -2.78 8.31 2.62
C ASP A 92 -1.71 7.38 2.01
N GLY A 93 -0.72 7.97 1.33
CA GLY A 93 0.39 7.23 0.70
C GLY A 93 1.30 6.51 1.69
N SER A 94 1.23 6.84 2.99
CA SER A 94 1.86 6.08 4.07
C SER A 94 1.02 4.90 4.58
N HIS A 95 -0.16 4.67 3.99
CA HIS A 95 -1.16 3.70 4.43
C HIS A 95 -1.74 3.98 5.83
N GLU A 96 -1.71 5.24 6.29
CA GLU A 96 -2.36 5.64 7.53
C GLU A 96 -3.79 6.12 7.28
N ASP A 97 -4.70 5.78 8.19
CA ASP A 97 -6.09 6.23 8.12
C ASP A 97 -6.18 7.71 8.54
N LEU A 98 -6.67 8.55 7.64
CA LEU A 98 -6.93 9.97 7.84
C LEU A 98 -8.41 10.21 8.23
N PRO A 99 -8.67 11.15 9.16
CA PRO A 99 -10.05 11.54 9.52
C PRO A 99 -10.70 12.47 8.46
N SER A 100 -9.90 13.23 7.73
CA SER A 100 -10.33 14.19 6.71
C SER A 100 -9.19 14.58 5.78
N ILE A 101 -9.55 15.15 4.63
CA ILE A 101 -8.63 15.68 3.61
C ILE A 101 -9.15 17.00 3.06
N PRO A 102 -8.29 17.89 2.55
CA PRO A 102 -8.77 19.11 1.89
C PRO A 102 -9.48 18.77 0.56
N ARG A 103 -10.50 19.54 0.19
CA ARG A 103 -11.23 19.38 -1.09
C ARG A 103 -10.32 19.52 -2.31
N SER A 104 -9.26 20.33 -2.20
CA SER A 104 -8.24 20.46 -3.24
C SER A 104 -7.48 19.15 -3.51
N ALA A 105 -7.55 18.15 -2.63
CA ALA A 105 -6.97 16.83 -2.87
C ALA A 105 -7.66 16.08 -4.02
N PHE A 106 -8.95 16.35 -4.30
CA PHE A 106 -9.67 15.72 -5.40
C PHE A 106 -9.22 16.20 -6.79
N THR A 107 -8.70 17.42 -6.89
CA THR A 107 -8.21 18.00 -8.14
C THR A 107 -6.69 17.87 -8.31
N SER A 108 -5.97 17.58 -7.22
CA SER A 108 -4.51 17.50 -7.23
C SER A 108 -4.05 16.14 -7.75
N SER A 109 -3.40 16.12 -8.91
CA SER A 109 -2.83 14.90 -9.52
C SER A 109 -1.73 14.24 -8.70
N ASN A 110 -1.14 14.96 -7.74
CA ASN A 110 0.04 14.54 -6.99
C ASN A 110 -0.28 13.96 -5.61
N VAL A 111 -1.56 13.78 -5.28
CA VAL A 111 -1.98 13.31 -3.96
C VAL A 111 -2.20 11.80 -4.02
N ASP A 112 -1.31 11.06 -3.36
CA ASP A 112 -1.47 9.62 -3.15
C ASP A 112 -2.43 9.38 -1.98
N VAL A 113 -3.74 9.50 -2.27
CA VAL A 113 -4.81 9.20 -1.32
C VAL A 113 -5.75 8.17 -1.92
N THR A 114 -6.02 7.13 -1.14
CA THR A 114 -6.97 6.08 -1.44
C THR A 114 -8.19 6.23 -0.54
N LEU A 115 -9.37 6.24 -1.12
CA LEU A 115 -10.63 6.19 -0.40
C LEU A 115 -11.09 4.73 -0.26
N ARG A 116 -11.62 4.39 0.91
CA ARG A 116 -12.33 3.14 1.16
C ARG A 116 -13.80 3.46 1.39
N GLY A 117 -14.72 2.81 0.67
CA GLY A 117 -16.14 3.11 0.81
C GLY A 117 -17.08 1.95 0.50
N GLN A 118 -18.35 2.16 0.83
CA GLN A 118 -19.45 1.22 0.61
C GLN A 118 -20.40 1.75 -0.45
N VAL A 119 -20.71 0.91 -1.44
CA VAL A 119 -21.63 1.25 -2.52
C VAL A 119 -23.07 1.29 -1.99
N LEU A 120 -23.80 2.35 -2.29
CA LEU A 120 -25.19 2.52 -1.87
C LEU A 120 -26.18 1.78 -2.78
N ILE A 121 -27.27 1.28 -2.21
CA ILE A 121 -28.46 0.87 -2.97
C ILE A 121 -29.41 2.07 -3.04
N LEU A 122 -29.67 2.56 -4.25
CA LEU A 122 -30.56 3.68 -4.48
C LEU A 122 -31.86 3.19 -5.12
N ASN A 123 -32.99 3.70 -4.64
CA ASN A 123 -34.31 3.46 -5.21
C ASN A 123 -34.75 4.71 -5.97
N GLU A 124 -35.05 4.53 -7.25
CA GLU A 124 -35.61 5.61 -8.08
C GLU A 124 -37.02 5.98 -7.60
N THR A 125 -37.28 7.27 -7.49
CA THR A 125 -38.56 7.83 -7.07
C THR A 125 -38.95 8.92 -8.07
N GLU A 126 -40.15 8.79 -8.63
CA GLU A 126 -40.74 9.79 -9.54
C GLU A 126 -39.91 10.09 -10.82
N GLY A 127 -38.96 9.22 -11.19
CA GLY A 127 -38.14 9.38 -12.41
C GLY A 127 -37.09 10.48 -12.36
N VAL A 128 -36.97 11.22 -11.24
CA VAL A 128 -36.06 12.38 -11.13
C VAL A 128 -35.22 12.31 -9.86
N LYS A 129 -35.61 11.52 -8.86
CA LYS A 129 -34.93 11.47 -7.57
C LYS A 129 -34.51 10.05 -7.25
N TRP A 130 -33.40 9.93 -6.53
CA TRP A 130 -32.88 8.68 -6.02
C TRP A 130 -32.84 8.75 -4.50
N LEU A 131 -33.50 7.79 -3.86
CA LEU A 131 -33.58 7.67 -2.40
C LEU A 131 -32.63 6.59 -1.91
N TRP A 132 -31.80 6.92 -0.93
CA TRP A 132 -30.99 5.92 -0.25
C TRP A 132 -31.71 5.40 1.00
N THR A 133 -32.14 4.13 0.97
CA THR A 133 -32.83 3.47 2.10
C THR A 133 -31.88 3.01 3.22
N ARG A 134 -30.71 3.63 3.37
CA ARG A 134 -29.64 3.23 4.29
C ARG A 134 -29.15 1.79 4.09
N THR A 135 -29.39 1.22 2.92
CA THR A 135 -28.95 -0.11 2.53
C THR A 135 -27.73 -0.01 1.61
N PHE A 136 -26.82 -0.97 1.74
CA PHE A 136 -25.59 -1.04 0.98
C PHE A 136 -25.61 -2.24 0.05
N GLU A 137 -24.96 -2.09 -1.10
CA GLU A 137 -24.81 -3.18 -2.06
C GLU A 137 -24.00 -4.31 -1.40
N SER A 138 -24.56 -5.52 -1.43
CA SER A 138 -23.87 -6.72 -0.96
C SER A 138 -23.70 -7.69 -2.12
N PHE A 139 -22.46 -8.06 -2.44
CA PHE A 139 -22.24 -9.09 -3.45
C PHE A 139 -22.40 -10.48 -2.81
N PRO A 140 -23.03 -11.43 -3.52
CA PRO A 140 -23.07 -12.81 -3.08
C PRO A 140 -21.61 -13.26 -2.89
N GLY A 141 -21.27 -13.65 -1.65
CA GLY A 141 -19.90 -13.99 -1.30
C GLY A 141 -19.37 -15.03 -2.28
N THR A 142 -18.40 -14.65 -3.11
CA THR A 142 -17.79 -15.59 -4.05
C THR A 142 -17.22 -16.72 -3.21
N LYS A 143 -17.79 -17.93 -3.35
CA LYS A 143 -17.24 -19.13 -2.72
C LYS A 143 -15.76 -19.16 -3.09
N PRO A 144 -14.83 -19.25 -2.13
CA PRO A 144 -13.41 -19.18 -2.42
C PRO A 144 -13.09 -20.26 -3.46
N VAL A 145 -12.79 -19.82 -4.69
CA VAL A 145 -12.40 -20.73 -5.76
C VAL A 145 -11.03 -21.25 -5.37
N LYS A 146 -10.99 -22.44 -4.76
CA LYS A 146 -9.74 -23.15 -4.48
C LYS A 146 -9.01 -23.36 -5.81
N GLY A 147 -7.95 -22.60 -6.08
CA GLY A 147 -6.90 -23.03 -7.01
C GLY A 147 -6.57 -22.17 -8.24
N LYS A 148 -6.92 -20.87 -8.33
CA LYS A 148 -6.39 -20.01 -9.41
C LYS A 148 -5.87 -18.67 -8.90
N ASN A 149 -4.55 -18.48 -9.05
CA ASN A 149 -3.88 -17.19 -8.91
C ASN A 149 -4.37 -16.25 -10.02
N ILE A 150 -5.39 -15.45 -9.73
CA ILE A 150 -5.82 -14.34 -10.58
C ILE A 150 -5.20 -13.06 -10.01
N ALA A 151 -4.69 -12.20 -10.91
CA ALA A 151 -4.02 -10.93 -10.64
C ALA A 151 -4.82 -10.01 -9.67
N PRO A 152 -4.18 -9.00 -9.02
CA PRO A 152 -4.82 -8.16 -8.01
C PRO A 152 -5.98 -7.35 -8.61
N SER A 153 -7.18 -7.90 -8.51
CA SER A 153 -8.45 -7.20 -8.60
C SER A 153 -8.78 -6.65 -7.22
N ILE A 154 -9.31 -5.43 -7.16
CA ILE A 154 -9.96 -4.75 -6.03
C ILE A 154 -10.24 -5.71 -4.85
N ASN A 155 -9.62 -5.47 -3.70
CA ASN A 155 -9.77 -6.31 -2.51
C ASN A 155 -11.16 -6.14 -1.90
N ILE A 156 -12.13 -6.97 -2.30
CA ILE A 156 -13.48 -6.94 -1.74
C ILE A 156 -13.55 -7.85 -0.49
N THR A 157 -13.80 -7.28 0.69
CA THR A 157 -14.00 -8.05 1.93
C THR A 157 -15.41 -8.65 2.03
N LYS A 158 -15.53 -9.89 2.54
CA LYS A 158 -16.75 -10.73 2.45
C LYS A 158 -17.99 -10.32 3.28
N LYS A 159 -17.93 -9.29 4.12
CA LYS A 159 -19.04 -8.93 5.04
C LYS A 159 -19.72 -7.60 4.73
N SER A 160 -19.09 -6.76 3.94
CA SER A 160 -19.64 -5.53 3.39
C SER A 160 -18.79 -5.22 2.15
N THR A 161 -19.41 -4.78 1.06
CA THR A 161 -18.66 -4.43 -0.14
C THR A 161 -17.88 -3.13 0.12
N LEU A 162 -16.75 -3.28 0.79
CA LEU A 162 -15.75 -2.25 0.87
C LEU A 162 -14.95 -2.30 -0.43
N ILE A 163 -14.96 -1.18 -1.12
CA ILE A 163 -14.11 -0.94 -2.28
C ILE A 163 -13.06 0.10 -1.89
N GLU A 164 -11.83 -0.14 -2.34
CA GLU A 164 -10.73 0.83 -2.23
C GLU A 164 -10.45 1.39 -3.62
N PHE A 165 -10.36 2.71 -3.72
CA PHE A 165 -10.20 3.42 -4.98
C PHE A 165 -9.39 4.72 -4.78
N PRO A 166 -8.57 5.13 -5.76
CA PRO A 166 -7.82 6.38 -5.64
C PRO A 166 -8.77 7.57 -5.65
N ILE A 167 -8.42 8.63 -4.91
CA ILE A 167 -9.26 9.84 -4.80
C ILE A 167 -9.53 10.51 -6.15
N CYS A 168 -8.58 10.44 -7.08
CA CYS A 168 -8.64 11.11 -8.38
C CYS A 168 -9.72 10.57 -9.33
N ILE A 169 -10.36 9.44 -9.00
CA ILE A 169 -11.47 8.89 -9.79
C ILE A 169 -12.84 9.08 -9.12
N ALA A 170 -12.88 9.85 -8.02
CA ALA A 170 -14.08 10.11 -7.25
C ALA A 170 -14.39 11.61 -7.25
N THR A 171 -15.67 11.95 -7.26
CA THR A 171 -16.14 13.34 -7.15
C THR A 171 -16.99 13.47 -5.89
N PRO A 172 -16.65 14.38 -4.96
CA PRO A 172 -17.47 14.58 -3.76
C PRO A 172 -18.82 15.18 -4.17
N ILE A 173 -19.89 14.67 -3.57
CA ILE A 173 -21.24 15.17 -3.83
C ILE A 173 -21.86 15.77 -2.58
N GLN A 174 -22.55 16.89 -2.77
CA GLN A 174 -23.41 17.47 -1.77
C GLN A 174 -24.79 16.83 -1.86
N ARG A 175 -25.44 16.64 -0.72
CA ARG A 175 -26.72 15.92 -0.63
C ARG A 175 -27.69 16.66 0.26
N ASP A 176 -28.94 16.61 -0.13
CA ASP A 176 -30.04 17.11 0.69
C ASP A 176 -30.57 16.00 1.59
N LEU A 177 -30.87 16.38 2.81
CA LEU A 177 -31.54 15.56 3.80
C LEU A 177 -33.02 15.92 3.78
N VAL A 178 -33.86 14.95 3.45
CA VAL A 178 -35.31 15.15 3.37
C VAL A 178 -35.99 14.19 4.35
N PRO A 179 -37.01 14.62 5.09
CA PRO A 179 -37.80 13.71 5.93
C PRO A 179 -38.54 12.69 5.04
N ASP A 180 -38.37 11.41 5.35
CA ASP A 180 -39.10 10.31 4.72
C ASP A 180 -40.50 10.21 5.37
N PRO A 181 -41.59 10.48 4.63
CA PRO A 181 -42.94 10.43 5.18
C PRO A 181 -43.39 9.02 5.58
N THR A 182 -42.75 7.97 5.07
CA THR A 182 -43.12 6.58 5.35
C THR A 182 -42.43 6.04 6.60
N LEU A 183 -41.18 6.42 6.83
CA LEU A 183 -40.37 5.93 7.94
C LEU A 183 -40.30 6.91 9.12
N GLY A 184 -40.67 8.18 8.92
CA GLY A 184 -40.50 9.23 9.93
C GLY A 184 -39.04 9.62 10.18
N ASP A 185 -38.12 9.11 9.35
CA ASP A 185 -36.68 9.25 9.48
C ASP A 185 -36.13 10.19 8.40
N MET A 186 -34.96 10.77 8.63
CA MET A 186 -34.29 11.58 7.59
C MET A 186 -33.61 10.66 6.57
N THR A 187 -33.90 10.86 5.28
CA THR A 187 -33.30 10.12 4.16
C THR A 187 -32.48 11.04 3.27
N PHE A 188 -31.54 10.45 2.54
CA PHE A 188 -30.71 11.17 1.57
C PHE A 188 -31.33 11.07 0.19
N VAL A 189 -31.53 12.24 -0.42
CA VAL A 189 -32.09 12.39 -1.77
C VAL A 189 -30.99 12.84 -2.71
N PHE A 190 -30.90 12.21 -3.87
CA PHE A 190 -30.01 12.61 -4.95
C PHE A 190 -30.85 12.94 -6.18
N CYS A 191 -30.74 14.18 -6.68
CA CYS A 191 -31.45 14.59 -7.88
C CYS A 191 -30.72 14.07 -9.12
N THR A 192 -31.45 13.52 -10.08
CA THR A 192 -30.89 12.99 -11.33
C THR A 192 -30.18 14.09 -12.10
N GLY A 193 -30.75 15.30 -12.17
CA GLY A 193 -30.10 16.43 -12.84
C GLY A 193 -28.74 16.81 -12.23
N ASP A 194 -28.56 16.67 -10.91
CA ASP A 194 -27.26 16.93 -10.26
C ASP A 194 -26.26 15.82 -10.61
N LEU A 195 -26.71 14.57 -10.62
CA LEU A 195 -25.88 13.43 -11.03
C LEU A 195 -25.50 13.52 -12.52
N GLU A 196 -26.40 13.96 -13.38
CA GLU A 196 -26.15 14.19 -14.80
C GLU A 196 -25.22 15.38 -15.05
N ALA A 197 -25.32 16.44 -14.25
CA ALA A 197 -24.39 17.56 -14.32
C ALA A 197 -22.95 17.13 -13.99
N LEU A 198 -22.79 16.19 -13.05
CA LEU A 198 -21.48 15.60 -12.71
C LEU A 198 -20.92 14.70 -13.82
N THR A 199 -21.77 14.17 -14.71
CA THR A 199 -21.35 13.34 -15.85
C THR A 199 -21.27 14.13 -17.17
N GLU A 200 -21.22 15.47 -17.10
CA GLU A 200 -21.17 16.37 -18.26
C GLU A 200 -22.37 16.17 -19.21
N GLY A 201 -23.55 15.85 -18.67
CA GLY A 201 -24.77 15.66 -19.46
C GLY A 201 -24.90 14.26 -20.08
N ASN A 202 -24.03 13.31 -19.71
CA ASN A 202 -24.26 11.91 -20.04
C ASN A 202 -25.34 11.35 -19.10
N SER A 203 -26.59 11.30 -19.61
CA SER A 203 -27.78 10.79 -18.93
C SER A 203 -27.74 9.29 -18.59
N VAL A 204 -26.66 8.61 -18.95
CA VAL A 204 -26.53 7.18 -18.77
C VAL A 204 -25.65 6.93 -17.55
N PHE A 205 -26.26 6.35 -16.51
CA PHE A 205 -25.55 5.68 -15.41
C PHE A 205 -24.62 4.57 -15.91
N ILE A 206 -24.60 4.28 -17.21
CA ILE A 206 -23.66 3.39 -17.90
C ILE A 206 -22.80 4.26 -18.83
N ASN A 207 -21.50 4.35 -18.59
CA ASN A 207 -20.61 5.02 -19.54
C ASN A 207 -20.49 4.14 -20.80
N GLN A 208 -21.33 4.43 -21.81
CA GLN A 208 -21.41 3.62 -23.03
C GLN A 208 -20.07 3.56 -23.77
N GLN A 209 -19.33 4.67 -23.86
CA GLN A 209 -18.00 4.68 -24.47
C GLN A 209 -17.02 3.78 -23.72
N GLY A 210 -17.02 3.82 -22.38
CA GLY A 210 -16.23 2.93 -21.55
C GLY A 210 -16.62 1.47 -21.72
N THR A 211 -17.92 1.19 -21.79
CA THR A 211 -18.47 -0.14 -22.06
C THR A 211 -18.08 -0.63 -23.46
N ASP A 212 -18.22 0.19 -24.49
CA ASP A 212 -17.84 -0.10 -25.87
C ASP A 212 -16.34 -0.36 -25.98
N LEU A 213 -15.50 0.44 -25.33
CA LEU A 213 -14.05 0.21 -25.27
C LEU A 213 -13.70 -1.11 -24.58
N ILE A 214 -14.44 -1.49 -23.54
CA ILE A 214 -14.27 -2.78 -22.85
C ILE A 214 -14.75 -3.94 -23.73
N GLN A 215 -15.86 -3.78 -24.46
CA GLN A 215 -16.45 -4.81 -25.32
C GLN A 215 -15.67 -5.00 -26.62
N ALA A 216 -15.18 -3.92 -27.22
CA ALA A 216 -14.29 -3.91 -28.37
C ALA A 216 -12.87 -4.39 -28.02
N ARG A 217 -12.55 -4.53 -26.72
CA ARG A 217 -11.27 -5.06 -26.29
C ARG A 217 -11.08 -6.47 -26.85
N PRO A 218 -10.00 -6.73 -27.60
CA PRO A 218 -9.72 -8.05 -28.13
C PRO A 218 -9.66 -9.05 -26.98
N LYS A 219 -10.61 -9.99 -26.92
CA LYS A 219 -10.73 -10.89 -25.77
C LYS A 219 -9.56 -11.86 -25.70
N GLU A 220 -9.01 -12.23 -26.86
CA GLU A 220 -7.87 -13.11 -27.03
C GLU A 220 -7.09 -12.75 -28.30
N GLY A 221 -5.87 -13.26 -28.43
CA GLY A 221 -5.02 -13.06 -29.61
C GLY A 221 -3.86 -12.10 -29.38
N HIS A 222 -3.27 -11.66 -30.48
CA HIS A 222 -2.14 -10.77 -30.50
C HIS A 222 -2.60 -9.34 -30.82
N GLN A 223 -1.97 -8.36 -30.19
CA GLN A 223 -2.20 -6.93 -30.41
C GLN A 223 -0.87 -6.22 -30.45
N HIS A 224 -0.77 -5.15 -31.23
CA HIS A 224 0.42 -4.31 -31.24
C HIS A 224 0.45 -3.43 -29.98
N CYS A 225 1.59 -3.42 -29.28
CA CYS A 225 1.82 -2.48 -28.20
C CYS A 225 1.89 -1.06 -28.78
N TYR A 226 1.13 -0.12 -28.20
CA TYR A 226 1.14 1.27 -28.67
C TYR A 226 2.50 1.95 -28.50
N LEU A 227 3.30 1.53 -27.51
CA LEU A 227 4.59 2.17 -27.19
C LEU A 227 5.71 1.76 -28.14
N CYS A 228 5.81 0.48 -28.51
CA CYS A 228 6.90 -0.02 -29.35
C CYS A 228 6.47 -0.73 -30.64
N SER A 229 5.16 -0.74 -30.94
CA SER A 229 4.52 -1.41 -32.07
C SER A 229 4.75 -2.92 -32.17
N LYS A 230 5.44 -3.55 -31.20
CA LYS A 230 5.64 -5.00 -31.18
C LYS A 230 4.36 -5.72 -30.86
N GLU A 231 4.15 -6.83 -31.53
CA GLU A 231 3.03 -7.70 -31.29
C GLU A 231 3.19 -8.44 -29.95
N ALA A 232 2.15 -8.41 -29.11
CA ALA A 232 2.11 -9.10 -27.84
C ALA A 232 0.73 -9.74 -27.64
N LEU A 233 0.71 -10.92 -27.01
CA LEU A 233 -0.54 -11.53 -26.58
C LEU A 233 -1.29 -10.58 -25.65
N VAL A 234 -2.61 -10.42 -25.82
CA VAL A 234 -3.42 -9.48 -25.02
C VAL A 234 -3.26 -9.73 -23.51
N ASN A 235 -3.24 -11.00 -23.09
CA ASN A 235 -3.04 -11.38 -21.69
C ASN A 235 -1.61 -11.11 -21.17
N LYS A 236 -0.65 -10.83 -22.06
CA LYS A 236 0.72 -10.41 -21.77
C LYS A 236 0.97 -8.94 -22.06
N MET A 237 -0.01 -8.21 -22.59
CA MET A 237 0.14 -6.80 -22.94
C MET A 237 0.42 -5.94 -21.71
N ARG A 238 -0.17 -6.27 -20.55
CA ARG A 238 0.13 -5.57 -19.29
C ARG A 238 1.60 -5.72 -18.89
N ASP A 239 2.14 -6.95 -18.93
CA ASP A 239 3.54 -7.23 -18.62
C ASP A 239 4.48 -6.57 -19.64
N HIS A 240 4.07 -6.54 -20.90
CA HIS A 240 4.80 -5.89 -21.99
C HIS A 240 4.86 -4.36 -21.82
N VAL A 241 3.72 -3.70 -21.58
CA VAL A 241 3.64 -2.25 -21.34
C VAL A 241 4.35 -1.86 -20.04
N GLY A 242 4.20 -2.67 -18.99
CA GLY A 242 4.90 -2.47 -17.72
C GLY A 242 6.42 -2.40 -17.88
N ARG A 243 7.00 -3.16 -18.81
CA ARG A 243 8.44 -3.10 -19.13
C ARG A 243 8.86 -1.76 -19.74
N HIS A 244 8.02 -1.16 -20.60
CA HIS A 244 8.31 0.16 -21.17
C HIS A 244 8.29 1.25 -20.10
N LEU A 245 7.24 1.25 -19.27
CA LEU A 245 7.11 2.23 -18.18
C LEU A 245 8.27 2.11 -17.18
N LEU A 246 8.66 0.88 -16.83
CA LEU A 246 9.79 0.64 -15.93
C LEU A 246 11.13 1.03 -16.55
N GLY A 247 11.36 0.67 -17.82
CA GLY A 247 12.58 1.06 -18.55
C GLY A 247 12.74 2.57 -18.63
N GLN A 248 11.65 3.28 -18.93
CA GLN A 248 11.60 4.74 -18.94
C GLN A 248 11.88 5.33 -17.55
N ALA A 249 11.30 4.77 -16.49
CA ALA A 249 11.50 5.25 -15.11
C ALA A 249 12.95 5.06 -14.61
N ILE A 250 13.63 3.99 -15.02
CA ILE A 250 15.01 3.69 -14.60
C ILE A 250 16.04 4.34 -15.56
N GLY A 251 15.59 4.98 -16.66
CA GLY A 251 16.48 5.55 -17.67
C GLY A 251 17.25 4.51 -18.48
N ILE A 252 16.81 3.25 -18.46
CA ILE A 252 17.38 2.17 -19.26
C ILE A 252 16.56 2.14 -20.56
N GLY A 253 17.14 2.62 -21.66
CA GLY A 253 16.50 2.55 -22.97
C GLY A 253 16.01 1.13 -23.29
N GLU A 254 14.95 1.01 -24.12
CA GLU A 254 14.06 -0.15 -24.32
C GLU A 254 14.68 -1.53 -24.67
N LYS A 255 16.00 -1.70 -24.61
CA LYS A 255 16.71 -2.95 -24.91
C LYS A 255 16.91 -3.85 -23.69
N LEU A 256 15.88 -4.05 -22.87
CA LEU A 256 15.89 -5.19 -21.94
C LEU A 256 15.64 -6.47 -22.74
N HIS A 257 16.73 -7.18 -23.06
CA HIS A 257 16.66 -8.49 -23.72
C HIS A 257 16.07 -9.53 -22.76
N ASP A 258 15.11 -10.33 -23.25
CA ASP A 258 14.51 -11.43 -22.50
C ASP A 258 15.51 -12.58 -22.30
N THR A 259 16.46 -12.43 -21.38
CA THR A 259 16.95 -13.60 -20.64
C THR A 259 15.95 -13.87 -19.54
N SER A 260 15.13 -14.91 -19.72
CA SER A 260 14.16 -15.37 -18.73
C SER A 260 14.82 -15.40 -17.36
N ALA A 261 14.35 -14.53 -16.45
CA ALA A 261 14.57 -14.75 -15.03
C ALA A 261 14.04 -16.16 -14.72
N ALA A 262 14.90 -17.01 -14.14
CA ALA A 262 14.52 -18.36 -13.78
C ALA A 262 13.19 -18.31 -13.01
N LYS A 263 12.19 -19.05 -13.50
CA LYS A 263 10.85 -19.11 -12.90
C LYS A 263 10.97 -19.24 -11.39
N THR A 264 10.28 -18.38 -10.63
CA THR A 264 10.07 -18.57 -9.20
C THR A 264 9.48 -19.96 -8.97
N THR A 265 10.25 -20.82 -8.31
CA THR A 265 9.75 -22.09 -7.79
C THR A 265 9.37 -21.89 -6.33
N VAL A 266 8.55 -22.80 -5.79
CA VAL A 266 8.25 -22.87 -4.35
C VAL A 266 9.53 -23.01 -3.50
N SER A 267 10.66 -23.38 -4.12
CA SER A 267 11.98 -23.53 -3.48
C SER A 267 12.89 -22.28 -3.54
N GLY A 268 12.50 -21.20 -4.23
CA GLY A 268 13.35 -20.01 -4.37
C GLY A 268 12.56 -18.74 -4.66
N PRO A 269 12.45 -17.79 -3.71
CA PRO A 269 11.85 -16.49 -4.00
C PRO A 269 12.74 -15.70 -4.97
N SER A 270 12.14 -15.14 -6.03
CA SER A 270 12.81 -14.21 -6.93
C SER A 270 12.83 -12.84 -6.28
N THR A 271 13.81 -12.61 -5.40
CA THR A 271 14.20 -11.26 -4.95
C THR A 271 15.26 -10.66 -5.89
N ASN A 272 15.19 -11.05 -7.17
CA ASN A 272 16.12 -10.63 -8.20
C ASN A 272 15.78 -9.22 -8.66
N CYS A 273 16.29 -8.22 -7.94
CA CYS A 273 16.30 -6.84 -8.43
C CYS A 273 17.56 -6.65 -9.28
N PRO A 274 17.44 -6.21 -10.55
CA PRO A 274 18.59 -5.76 -11.32
C PRO A 274 19.10 -4.44 -10.72
N ILE A 275 20.38 -4.40 -10.35
CA ILE A 275 21.04 -3.25 -9.75
C ILE A 275 22.16 -2.79 -10.67
N LEU A 276 22.23 -1.48 -10.91
CA LEU A 276 23.32 -0.87 -11.67
C LEU A 276 24.57 -0.76 -10.78
N CYS A 277 25.69 -1.34 -11.20
CA CYS A 277 26.99 -1.12 -10.59
C CYS A 277 27.47 0.31 -10.89
N ILE A 278 27.38 1.20 -9.90
CA ILE A 278 27.82 2.60 -10.00
C ILE A 278 29.32 2.73 -10.33
N LEU A 279 30.13 1.75 -9.92
CA LEU A 279 31.57 1.74 -10.17
C LEU A 279 31.92 1.43 -11.63
N CYS A 280 31.13 0.55 -12.28
CA CYS A 280 31.22 0.31 -13.72
C CYS A 280 30.67 1.49 -14.52
N HIS A 281 29.58 2.10 -14.04
CA HIS A 281 28.95 3.25 -14.69
C HIS A 281 29.85 4.48 -14.72
N ASN A 282 30.50 4.81 -13.59
CA ASN A 282 31.29 6.03 -13.45
C ASN A 282 32.69 5.96 -14.09
N ARG A 283 33.18 4.78 -14.48
CA ARG A 283 34.54 4.59 -15.05
C ARG A 283 34.63 4.73 -16.58
N GLN A 284 33.58 5.15 -17.27
CA GLN A 284 33.66 5.37 -18.72
C GLN A 284 34.38 6.69 -19.02
N PRO A 285 35.67 6.61 -19.39
CA PRO A 285 35.99 6.60 -20.82
C PRO A 285 36.86 5.42 -21.30
N GLU A 286 37.47 4.63 -20.41
CA GLU A 286 38.53 3.69 -20.83
C GLU A 286 38.12 2.20 -20.87
N CYS A 287 36.95 1.84 -20.32
CA CYS A 287 36.43 0.48 -20.45
C CYS A 287 35.82 0.26 -21.83
N SER A 288 36.63 -0.14 -22.81
CA SER A 288 36.27 -0.42 -24.22
C SER A 288 35.39 -1.66 -24.44
N ALA A 289 34.66 -2.13 -23.43
CA ALA A 289 33.67 -3.19 -23.62
C ALA A 289 32.42 -2.56 -24.26
N THR A 290 32.30 -2.70 -25.57
CA THR A 290 31.21 -2.26 -26.47
C THR A 290 29.81 -2.82 -26.15
N THR A 291 29.58 -3.41 -24.98
CA THR A 291 28.26 -3.88 -24.55
C THR A 291 27.77 -3.00 -23.41
N LYS A 292 26.81 -2.11 -23.73
CA LYS A 292 26.04 -1.28 -22.79
C LYS A 292 25.39 -2.06 -21.64
N ASP A 293 25.36 -3.39 -21.72
CA ASP A 293 24.80 -4.30 -20.72
C ASP A 293 25.77 -4.62 -19.56
N ALA A 294 27.03 -4.17 -19.62
CA ALA A 294 28.07 -4.58 -18.67
C ALA A 294 27.93 -4.01 -17.25
N SER A 295 27.01 -3.06 -17.01
CA SER A 295 26.87 -2.38 -15.72
C SER A 295 25.70 -2.88 -14.87
N VAL A 296 24.81 -3.73 -15.38
CA VAL A 296 23.65 -4.20 -14.61
C VAL A 296 23.90 -5.60 -14.09
N HIS A 297 23.80 -5.79 -12.77
CA HIS A 297 24.00 -7.07 -12.10
C HIS A 297 22.83 -7.38 -11.19
N TRP A 298 22.52 -8.66 -11.00
CA TRP A 298 21.55 -9.07 -9.99
C TRP A 298 22.09 -8.82 -8.59
N SER A 299 21.22 -8.45 -7.64
CA SER A 299 21.57 -8.15 -6.24
C SER A 299 22.51 -9.17 -5.60
N TYR A 300 22.30 -10.48 -5.81
CA TYR A 300 23.15 -11.55 -5.26
C TYR A 300 24.48 -11.76 -6.00
N ASN A 301 24.59 -11.33 -7.27
CA ASN A 301 25.81 -11.41 -8.06
C ASN A 301 26.69 -10.16 -7.93
N LEU A 302 26.09 -9.04 -7.51
CA LEU A 302 26.76 -7.76 -7.41
C LEU A 302 27.94 -7.76 -6.41
N PRO A 303 27.88 -8.39 -5.22
CA PRO A 303 29.03 -8.50 -4.32
C PRO A 303 30.24 -9.20 -4.95
N SER A 304 30.02 -10.32 -5.65
CA SER A 304 31.08 -11.06 -6.35
C SER A 304 31.69 -10.23 -7.46
N HIS A 305 30.85 -9.55 -8.26
CA HIS A 305 31.30 -8.63 -9.29
C HIS A 305 32.17 -7.50 -8.71
N ILE A 306 31.75 -6.85 -7.63
CA ILE A 306 32.52 -5.77 -6.99
C ILE A 306 33.87 -6.29 -6.48
N THR A 307 33.89 -7.47 -5.86
CA THR A 307 35.12 -8.08 -5.36
C THR A 307 36.11 -8.39 -6.50
N GLU A 308 35.62 -8.89 -7.64
CA GLU A 308 36.45 -9.29 -8.77
C GLU A 308 36.89 -8.13 -9.65
N LYS A 309 36.00 -7.17 -9.94
CA LYS A 309 36.24 -6.06 -10.88
C LYS A 309 36.65 -4.76 -10.21
N HIS A 310 36.37 -4.61 -8.91
CA HIS A 310 36.59 -3.39 -8.14
C HIS A 310 37.28 -3.63 -6.78
N PRO A 311 38.35 -4.46 -6.68
CA PRO A 311 38.91 -4.91 -5.39
C PRO A 311 39.41 -3.80 -4.47
N ASN A 312 39.74 -2.62 -5.00
CA ASN A 312 40.28 -1.48 -4.25
C ASN A 312 39.37 -0.24 -4.31
N SER A 313 38.12 -0.39 -4.74
CA SER A 313 37.21 0.77 -4.83
C SER A 313 36.47 0.93 -3.51
N GLU A 314 36.36 2.17 -3.04
CA GLU A 314 35.49 2.50 -1.92
C GLU A 314 34.04 2.45 -2.40
N ILE A 315 33.21 1.70 -1.67
CA ILE A 315 31.79 1.52 -1.97
C ILE A 315 31.01 2.45 -1.04
N PRO A 316 30.16 3.36 -1.56
CA PRO A 316 29.25 4.15 -0.74
C PRO A 316 28.35 3.25 0.12
N GLU A 317 28.18 3.60 1.39
CA GLU A 317 27.41 2.80 2.37
C GLU A 317 25.94 2.61 1.93
N ASP A 318 25.36 3.67 1.37
CA ASP A 318 24.02 3.73 0.81
C ASP A 318 23.88 2.87 -0.47
N PHE A 319 24.95 2.65 -1.23
CA PHE A 319 24.95 1.69 -2.34
C PHE A 319 25.08 0.24 -1.86
N GLU A 320 25.88 0.00 -0.82
CA GLU A 320 26.02 -1.32 -0.20
C GLU A 320 24.69 -1.82 0.38
N ALA A 321 23.88 -0.92 0.93
CA ALA A 321 22.54 -1.24 1.44
C ALA A 321 21.60 -1.81 0.36
N LEU A 322 21.75 -1.42 -0.91
CA LEU A 322 20.86 -1.87 -2.00
C LEU A 322 21.03 -3.34 -2.36
N TYR A 323 22.21 -3.93 -2.13
CA TYR A 323 22.48 -5.33 -2.44
C TYR A 323 22.85 -6.18 -1.21
N SER A 324 22.83 -5.58 -0.02
CA SER A 324 23.04 -6.29 1.24
C SER A 324 21.84 -7.18 1.56
N ILE A 325 22.05 -8.49 1.47
CA ILE A 325 21.04 -9.50 1.80
C ILE A 325 21.14 -9.82 3.31
N GLY A 326 20.04 -9.63 4.05
CA GLY A 326 20.00 -9.92 5.48
C GLY A 326 20.20 -11.42 5.77
N ALA A 327 20.73 -11.78 6.94
CA ALA A 327 20.95 -13.18 7.31
C ALA A 327 19.68 -14.04 7.28
N ASN A 328 18.53 -13.45 7.65
CA ASN A 328 17.23 -14.12 7.56
C ASN A 328 16.81 -14.37 6.10
N GLU A 329 17.13 -13.44 5.21
CA GLU A 329 16.84 -13.56 3.78
C GLU A 329 17.73 -14.62 3.12
N LEU A 330 19.01 -14.71 3.50
CA LEU A 330 19.91 -15.80 3.06
C LEU A 330 19.41 -17.19 3.48
N ILE A 331 18.82 -17.32 4.67
CA ILE A 331 18.19 -18.56 5.14
C ILE A 331 16.92 -18.86 4.34
N HIS A 332 16.12 -17.83 4.04
CA HIS A 332 14.89 -17.96 3.27
C HIS A 332 15.14 -18.34 1.80
N LEU A 333 16.23 -17.83 1.21
CA LEU A 333 16.71 -18.15 -0.13
C LEU A 333 17.43 -19.51 -0.22
N HIS A 334 17.56 -20.25 0.89
CA HIS A 334 18.33 -21.50 0.98
C HIS A 334 19.81 -21.37 0.60
N LEU A 335 20.37 -20.15 0.63
CA LEU A 335 21.80 -19.88 0.36
C LEU A 335 22.68 -20.20 1.58
N GLN A 336 22.08 -20.30 2.77
CA GLN A 336 22.74 -20.80 3.98
C GLN A 336 22.01 -22.03 4.55
N LYS A 337 22.78 -23.07 4.91
CA LYS A 337 22.23 -24.23 5.64
C LYS A 337 21.74 -23.78 7.00
N LYS A 338 20.48 -24.11 7.33
CA LYS A 338 19.96 -23.96 8.70
C LYS A 338 20.88 -24.71 9.64
N VAL A 339 21.52 -24.00 10.57
CA VAL A 339 22.27 -24.62 11.65
C VAL A 339 21.25 -25.44 12.45
N ALA A 340 21.41 -26.76 12.42
CA ALA A 340 20.50 -27.67 13.11
C ALA A 340 20.43 -27.26 14.59
N LYS A 341 19.25 -26.84 15.05
CA LYS A 341 19.01 -26.52 16.45
C LYS A 341 19.32 -27.79 17.25
N GLY A 342 20.39 -27.75 18.05
CA GLY A 342 20.85 -28.90 18.82
C GLY A 342 19.70 -29.50 19.62
N LYS A 343 19.49 -30.81 19.48
CA LYS A 343 18.50 -31.57 20.25
C LYS A 343 18.81 -31.38 21.74
N GLY A 344 18.00 -30.57 22.42
CA GLY A 344 18.00 -30.49 23.87
C GLY A 344 17.58 -31.85 24.43
N VAL A 345 18.44 -32.42 25.26
CA VAL A 345 18.24 -33.65 26.03
C VAL A 345 17.04 -33.45 26.96
N VAL A 346 15.98 -34.23 26.74
CA VAL A 346 14.81 -34.28 27.63
C VAL A 346 15.14 -35.20 28.80
N GLY A 347 15.42 -34.61 29.97
CA GLY A 347 15.55 -35.30 31.25
C GLY A 347 14.19 -35.48 31.93
N GLY A 348 13.95 -36.68 32.45
CA GLY A 348 12.65 -37.17 32.92
C GLY A 348 12.17 -36.72 34.29
N THR A 349 10.99 -37.25 34.59
CA THR A 349 10.03 -37.07 35.69
C THR A 349 10.54 -37.36 37.10
N GLY A 350 10.04 -36.61 38.09
CA GLY A 350 10.04 -37.01 39.50
C GLY A 350 9.43 -35.98 40.48
N GLY A 351 8.23 -36.30 41.01
CA GLY A 351 7.85 -36.21 42.43
C GLY A 351 7.88 -34.88 43.22
N GLU A 352 6.68 -34.41 43.56
CA GLU A 352 6.18 -33.85 44.85
C GLU A 352 7.02 -32.96 45.80
N LYS A 353 6.33 -31.90 46.25
CA LYS A 353 6.37 -31.16 47.55
C LYS A 353 7.52 -30.18 47.80
N GLU A 354 7.18 -28.89 47.92
CA GLU A 354 7.10 -28.13 49.19
C GLU A 354 7.03 -26.62 48.89
N CYS A 355 6.02 -25.95 49.47
CA CYS A 355 5.83 -24.51 49.39
C CYS A 355 6.82 -23.81 50.34
N LYS A 356 7.85 -23.13 49.80
CA LYS A 356 8.63 -22.12 50.52
C LYS A 356 8.91 -20.91 49.62
N GLN A 357 8.40 -19.76 50.05
CA GLN A 357 8.71 -18.44 49.52
C GLN A 357 10.23 -18.20 49.52
N LYS A 358 10.81 -17.90 48.34
CA LYS A 358 12.09 -17.20 48.22
C LYS A 358 11.98 -16.11 47.17
N ARG A 359 12.43 -14.92 47.56
CA ARG A 359 12.55 -13.69 46.76
C ARG A 359 13.25 -13.95 45.42
N ALA A 360 12.63 -13.49 44.34
CA ALA A 360 13.22 -13.47 43.00
C ALA A 360 14.34 -12.44 42.93
N LYS A 361 15.53 -12.87 42.47
CA LYS A 361 16.52 -11.97 41.86
C LYS A 361 16.12 -11.82 40.38
N SER A 362 15.91 -10.59 39.95
CA SER A 362 15.69 -10.21 38.55
C SER A 362 16.88 -10.64 37.70
N GLY A 363 16.63 -11.49 36.69
CA GLY A 363 17.62 -11.76 35.65
C GLY A 363 17.82 -10.56 34.72
N PRO A 364 18.94 -10.51 33.97
CA PRO A 364 19.24 -9.41 33.07
C PRO A 364 18.17 -9.28 31.98
N SER A 365 17.89 -8.04 31.63
CA SER A 365 16.85 -7.70 30.66
C SER A 365 17.23 -8.17 29.26
N THR A 366 16.22 -8.37 28.40
CA THR A 366 16.40 -8.91 27.04
C THR A 366 17.32 -8.04 26.16
N SER A 367 17.47 -6.76 26.49
CA SER A 367 18.42 -5.84 25.82
C SER A 367 19.88 -6.12 26.19
N GLU A 368 20.17 -6.44 27.46
CA GLU A 368 21.54 -6.77 27.92
C GLU A 368 22.05 -8.08 27.32
N GLN A 369 21.15 -9.02 27.05
CA GLN A 369 21.47 -10.27 26.36
C GLN A 369 21.81 -10.03 24.87
N LEU A 370 21.15 -9.05 24.23
CA LEU A 370 21.40 -8.70 22.83
C LEU A 370 22.75 -7.99 22.63
N ASP A 371 23.09 -7.06 23.53
CA ASP A 371 24.35 -6.32 23.47
C ASP A 371 25.57 -7.22 23.73
N THR A 372 25.40 -8.23 24.59
CA THR A 372 26.45 -9.22 24.87
C THR A 372 26.70 -10.09 23.64
N ALA A 373 25.63 -10.52 22.94
CA ALA A 373 25.74 -11.30 21.71
C ALA A 373 26.38 -10.52 20.55
N LEU A 374 26.07 -9.21 20.41
CA LEU A 374 26.68 -8.36 19.39
C LEU A 374 28.18 -8.12 19.63
N LYS A 375 28.59 -7.97 20.89
CA LYS A 375 30.01 -7.82 21.27
C LYS A 375 30.82 -9.10 20.99
N GLU A 376 30.27 -10.28 21.29
CA GLU A 376 30.93 -11.55 20.96
C GLU A 376 31.07 -11.75 19.44
N ASN A 377 30.04 -11.40 18.66
CA ASN A 377 30.08 -11.57 17.20
C ASN A 377 31.12 -10.65 16.54
N ARG A 378 31.27 -9.42 17.06
CA ARG A 378 32.30 -8.47 16.61
C ARG A 378 33.73 -8.97 16.92
N GLN A 379 33.95 -9.55 18.10
CA GLN A 379 35.24 -10.16 18.45
C GLN A 379 35.57 -11.40 17.59
N ASN A 380 34.57 -12.19 17.23
CA ASN A 380 34.77 -13.37 16.38
C ASN A 380 35.14 -12.99 14.93
N ARG A 381 34.59 -11.90 14.37
CA ARG A 381 35.01 -11.39 13.04
C ARG A 381 36.46 -10.88 13.03
N VAL A 382 36.91 -10.21 14.11
CA VAL A 382 38.30 -9.76 14.24
C VAL A 382 39.26 -10.97 14.31
N LYS A 383 38.89 -12.01 15.07
CA LYS A 383 39.68 -13.25 15.17
C LYS A 383 39.74 -14.04 13.87
N GLN A 384 38.68 -14.02 13.05
CA GLN A 384 38.68 -14.66 11.72
C GLN A 384 39.52 -13.90 10.68
N LYS A 385 39.54 -12.56 10.72
CA LYS A 385 40.46 -11.75 9.88
C LYS A 385 41.94 -12.01 10.18
N ALA A 386 42.28 -12.38 11.41
CA ALA A 386 43.65 -12.70 11.79
C ALA A 386 44.15 -14.10 11.35
N LYS A 387 43.27 -14.97 10.81
CA LYS A 387 43.62 -16.36 10.46
C LYS A 387 43.80 -16.66 8.97
N VAL A 388 43.68 -15.67 8.08
CA VAL A 388 43.82 -15.89 6.63
C VAL A 388 45.24 -15.60 6.15
N ASN A 389 46.01 -16.69 6.07
CA ASN A 389 47.21 -17.02 5.28
C ASN A 389 48.55 -16.26 5.44
N PRO A 390 49.65 -16.98 5.74
CA PRO A 390 51.00 -16.53 5.47
C PRO A 390 51.33 -16.64 3.97
N VAL A 391 52.00 -15.61 3.47
CA VAL A 391 52.49 -15.48 2.09
C VAL A 391 53.48 -16.60 1.76
N VAL A 392 53.17 -17.43 0.76
CA VAL A 392 54.11 -18.41 0.18
C VAL A 392 55.03 -17.68 -0.81
N PRO A 393 56.37 -17.78 -0.71
CA PRO A 393 57.27 -17.13 -1.64
C PRO A 393 57.29 -17.86 -3.00
N LYS A 394 57.08 -17.09 -4.08
CA LYS A 394 57.17 -17.56 -5.46
C LYS A 394 58.61 -17.95 -5.80
N LYS A 395 58.80 -19.20 -6.26
CA LYS A 395 60.05 -19.66 -6.88
C LYS A 395 60.28 -18.95 -8.22
N ALA A 396 61.46 -18.35 -8.36
CA ALA A 396 61.96 -17.77 -9.60
C ALA A 396 62.36 -18.89 -10.59
N SER A 397 61.79 -18.86 -11.78
CA SER A 397 62.18 -19.69 -12.93
C SER A 397 63.11 -18.85 -13.83
N LYS A 398 64.40 -19.20 -13.84
CA LYS A 398 65.37 -18.73 -14.84
C LYS A 398 65.18 -19.55 -16.11
N LYS A 399 64.80 -18.91 -17.23
CA LYS A 399 65.01 -19.43 -18.58
C LYS A 399 66.26 -18.77 -19.15
N ALA A 400 67.25 -19.59 -19.48
CA ALA A 400 68.42 -19.20 -20.25
C ALA A 400 68.09 -19.26 -21.74
N HIS A 401 68.47 -18.22 -22.48
CA HIS A 401 68.57 -18.23 -23.93
C HIS A 401 70.01 -18.61 -24.31
N SER A 402 70.13 -19.63 -25.15
CA SER A 402 71.17 -19.79 -26.16
C SER A 402 70.51 -20.37 -27.40
#